data_AF-A0A434C0B7-F1
#
_entry.id   AF-A0A434C0B7-F1
#
_cell.length_a   1.000
_cell.length_b   1.000
_cell.length_c   1.000
_cell.angle_alpha   90.00
_cell.angle_beta   90.00
_cell.angle_gamma   90.00
#
_symmetry.space_group_name_H-M   'P 1'
#
loop_
_entity.id
_entity.type
_entity.pdbx_description
1 polymer ?
#
loop_
_entity_poly.entity_id
_entity_poly.type
_entity_poly.pdbx_seq_one_letter_code
_entity_poly.pdbx_strand_id
1 'polypeptide(L)'
;LFAGADWDFAADNIMLIRDDATGDATKIVAPQFAADPEFLDFERFVEGNISRRRVQRGELGFLKPVISRAFLHRHGLSYDESLRLGEDYELYARAVACGARFKVIRSCGYGAVVRADSLSGRHKTQDLKRLADADLALLAIDSLPEGSKAVLRRHERHVRDKYRLRNFLDVKAERGLASAAAYAFASLSNLVPIVQGVASDKLEALFRRVGLMSSQKPVPPRRFLMAGTSMGKER
;
A
#
# COMPACT_ATOMS: atom_id res chain seq x y z
N LEU A 1 21.05 -11.99 -1.04
CA LEU A 1 20.48 -10.99 -0.11
C LEU A 1 20.96 -11.23 1.32
N PHE A 2 20.56 -12.35 1.94
CA PHE A 2 20.80 -12.59 3.39
C PHE A 2 22.22 -13.01 3.77
N ALA A 3 23.11 -13.25 2.80
CA ALA A 3 24.51 -13.60 3.08
C ALA A 3 25.34 -12.42 3.61
N GLY A 4 24.90 -11.17 3.39
CA GLY A 4 25.49 -9.99 4.02
C GLY A 4 24.83 -9.69 5.37
N ALA A 5 25.55 -9.03 6.29
CA ALA A 5 25.04 -8.61 7.60
C ALA A 5 24.72 -7.10 7.68
N ASP A 6 24.68 -6.42 6.54
CA ASP A 6 24.60 -4.96 6.45
C ASP A 6 23.15 -4.44 6.34
N TRP A 7 22.18 -5.14 6.93
CA TRP A 7 20.76 -4.81 6.88
C TRP A 7 20.07 -5.12 8.21
N ASP A 8 19.01 -4.35 8.50
CA ASP A 8 18.09 -4.62 9.61
C ASP A 8 16.79 -5.24 9.11
N PHE A 9 16.38 -4.87 7.90
CA PHE A 9 15.24 -5.43 7.19
C PHE A 9 15.71 -5.80 5.79
N ALA A 10 15.39 -6.99 5.31
CA ALA A 10 15.76 -7.45 3.98
C ALA A 10 14.60 -8.15 3.30
N ALA A 11 14.14 -7.64 2.16
CA ALA A 11 13.03 -8.24 1.41
C ALA A 11 13.39 -8.50 -0.06
N ASP A 12 12.81 -9.55 -0.60
CA ASP A 12 12.76 -9.78 -2.04
C ASP A 12 11.49 -9.16 -2.65
N ASN A 13 11.41 -9.21 -3.98
CA ASN A 13 10.22 -8.78 -4.69
C ASN A 13 9.12 -9.84 -4.60
N ILE A 14 7.88 -9.42 -4.82
CA ILE A 14 6.71 -10.30 -4.78
C ILE A 14 6.11 -10.44 -6.16
N MET A 15 5.92 -11.68 -6.60
CA MET A 15 5.07 -12.01 -7.74
C MET A 15 3.62 -12.15 -7.26
N LEU A 16 2.78 -11.22 -7.69
CA LEU A 16 1.36 -11.16 -7.39
C LEU A 16 0.60 -11.89 -8.51
N ILE A 17 -0.07 -12.98 -8.15
CA ILE A 17 -0.72 -13.92 -9.06
C ILE A 17 -2.22 -13.77 -8.90
N ARG A 18 -2.96 -13.64 -9.99
CA ARG A 18 -4.42 -13.59 -9.96
C ARG A 18 -4.97 -14.99 -9.60
N ASP A 19 -5.98 -15.07 -8.76
CA ASP A 19 -6.50 -16.34 -8.23
C ASP A 19 -6.89 -17.34 -9.34
N ASP A 20 -7.61 -16.87 -10.36
CA ASP A 20 -7.99 -17.62 -11.56
C ASP A 20 -6.82 -18.02 -12.48
N ALA A 21 -5.63 -17.45 -12.26
CA ALA A 21 -4.41 -17.72 -13.01
C ALA A 21 -3.41 -18.62 -12.25
N THR A 22 -3.80 -19.10 -11.06
CA THR A 22 -2.93 -19.93 -10.21
C THR A 22 -2.75 -21.33 -10.80
N GLY A 23 -3.83 -21.94 -11.32
CA GLY A 23 -3.79 -23.31 -11.85
C GLY A 23 -3.08 -24.26 -10.88
N ASP A 24 -2.07 -24.97 -11.36
CA ASP A 24 -1.13 -25.71 -10.52
C ASP A 24 0.00 -24.79 -10.02
N ALA A 25 -0.06 -24.46 -8.72
CA ALA A 25 0.90 -23.56 -8.07
C ALA A 25 2.36 -24.04 -8.18
N THR A 26 2.60 -25.36 -8.30
CA THR A 26 3.95 -25.92 -8.43
C THR A 26 4.62 -25.57 -9.75
N LYS A 27 3.82 -25.19 -10.77
CA LYS A 27 4.30 -24.78 -12.10
C LYS A 27 4.55 -23.28 -12.19
N ILE A 28 4.30 -22.53 -11.12
CA ILE A 28 4.49 -21.10 -11.09
C ILE A 28 5.96 -20.80 -10.79
N VAL A 29 6.69 -20.40 -11.83
CA VAL A 29 8.08 -19.97 -11.73
C VAL A 29 8.14 -18.46 -11.96
N ALA A 30 8.79 -17.74 -11.05
CA ALA A 30 9.06 -16.33 -11.24
C ALA A 30 10.14 -16.14 -12.31
N PRO A 31 10.03 -15.11 -13.18
CA PRO A 31 11.10 -14.80 -14.12
C PRO A 31 12.37 -14.38 -13.38
N GLN A 32 13.51 -14.61 -14.01
CA GLN A 32 14.80 -14.19 -13.48
C GLN A 32 14.98 -12.68 -13.68
N PHE A 33 14.95 -11.94 -12.59
CA PHE A 33 15.31 -10.52 -12.56
C PHE A 33 16.76 -10.37 -12.11
N ALA A 34 17.45 -9.37 -12.65
CA ALA A 34 18.68 -8.88 -12.03
C ALA A 34 18.38 -8.54 -10.56
N ALA A 35 19.27 -8.91 -9.63
CA ALA A 35 18.99 -8.71 -8.21
C ALA A 35 18.82 -7.23 -7.85
N ASP A 36 19.63 -6.34 -8.44
CA ASP A 36 19.56 -4.88 -8.28
C ASP A 36 19.31 -4.43 -6.82
N PRO A 37 20.25 -4.74 -5.90
CA PRO A 37 20.08 -4.47 -4.48
C PRO A 37 20.13 -2.97 -4.19
N GLU A 38 19.18 -2.49 -3.40
CA GLU A 38 19.11 -1.09 -2.96
C GLU A 38 18.66 -1.00 -1.50
N PHE A 39 18.97 0.12 -0.84
CA PHE A 39 18.34 0.48 0.42
C PHE A 39 17.14 1.38 0.15
N LEU A 40 16.00 1.06 0.75
CA LEU A 40 14.83 1.91 0.75
C LEU A 40 14.99 2.99 1.81
N ASP A 41 15.08 4.25 1.36
CA ASP A 41 14.92 5.40 2.24
C ASP A 41 13.45 5.58 2.65
N PHE A 42 13.25 6.45 3.65
CA PHE A 42 11.95 6.67 4.25
C PHE A 42 10.94 7.24 3.25
N GLU A 43 11.35 8.27 2.49
CA GLU A 43 10.52 8.94 1.49
C GLU A 43 10.02 7.98 0.43
N ARG A 44 10.92 7.15 -0.13
CA ARG A 44 10.59 6.17 -1.15
C ARG A 44 9.71 5.07 -0.59
N PHE A 45 9.96 4.61 0.63
CA PHE A 45 9.10 3.63 1.30
C PHE A 45 7.67 4.16 1.44
N VAL A 46 7.48 5.34 2.03
CA VAL A 46 6.14 5.93 2.22
C VAL A 46 5.48 6.26 0.88
N GLU A 47 6.22 6.83 -0.08
CA GLU A 47 5.66 7.17 -1.39
C GLU A 47 5.26 5.94 -2.22
N GLY A 48 5.90 4.79 -1.97
CA GLY A 48 5.52 3.50 -2.54
C GLY A 48 4.17 2.98 -2.03
N ASN A 49 3.69 3.47 -0.88
CA ASN A 49 2.42 3.08 -0.28
C ASN A 49 1.24 4.00 -0.66
N ILE A 50 1.48 5.09 -1.39
CA ILE A 50 0.42 5.98 -1.89
C ILE A 50 -0.14 5.41 -3.20
N SER A 51 -1.38 4.93 -3.17
CA SER A 51 -2.05 4.43 -4.38
C SER A 51 -2.27 5.56 -5.40
N ARG A 52 -1.85 5.35 -6.65
CA ARG A 52 -2.07 6.30 -7.75
C ARG A 52 -2.91 5.65 -8.85
N ARG A 53 -3.89 6.38 -9.39
CA ARG A 53 -4.66 5.90 -10.55
C ARG A 53 -3.71 5.65 -11.72
N ARG A 54 -3.84 4.48 -12.35
CA ARG A 54 -3.09 4.04 -13.55
C ARG A 54 -1.58 3.83 -13.35
N VAL A 55 -1.05 3.98 -12.15
CA VAL A 55 0.34 3.64 -11.84
C VAL A 55 0.34 2.41 -10.94
N GLN A 56 0.96 1.33 -11.41
CA GLN A 56 1.30 0.19 -10.55
C GLN A 56 2.47 0.59 -9.65
N ARG A 57 2.22 1.40 -8.62
CA ARG A 57 3.13 1.46 -7.46
C ARG A 57 2.69 0.37 -6.50
N GLY A 58 3.60 -0.57 -6.25
CA GLY A 58 3.37 -1.66 -5.32
C GLY A 58 3.39 -1.11 -3.91
N GLU A 59 2.29 -1.29 -3.19
CA GLU A 59 2.16 -1.04 -1.76
C GLU A 59 3.34 -1.70 -1.02
N LEU A 60 4.44 -0.95 -0.82
CA LEU A 60 5.70 -1.50 -0.32
C LEU A 60 5.57 -2.07 1.09
N GLY A 61 4.52 -1.70 1.83
CA GLY A 61 4.12 -2.35 3.07
C GLY A 61 3.77 -3.83 2.90
N PHE A 62 3.50 -4.33 1.69
CA PHE A 62 3.29 -5.75 1.44
C PHE A 62 4.56 -6.58 1.34
N LEU A 63 5.74 -5.94 1.27
CA LEU A 63 7.01 -6.66 1.32
C LEU A 63 7.03 -7.60 2.53
N LYS A 64 7.68 -8.76 2.37
CA LYS A 64 7.84 -9.77 3.42
C LYS A 64 9.31 -9.84 3.84
N PRO A 65 9.80 -8.81 4.57
CA PRO A 65 11.18 -8.76 4.99
C PRO A 65 11.49 -9.86 6.01
N VAL A 66 12.72 -10.36 5.94
CA VAL A 66 13.40 -10.91 7.11
C VAL A 66 13.85 -9.74 7.97
N ILE A 67 13.61 -9.82 9.28
CA ILE A 67 13.77 -8.70 10.21
C ILE A 67 14.79 -9.05 11.31
N SER A 68 15.71 -8.12 11.57
CA SER A 68 16.66 -8.18 12.68
C SER A 68 15.94 -8.04 14.01
N ARG A 69 15.86 -9.16 14.75
CA ARG A 69 15.29 -9.18 16.11
C ARG A 69 16.00 -8.20 17.05
N ALA A 70 17.33 -8.07 16.91
CA ALA A 70 18.11 -7.14 17.72
C ALA A 70 17.74 -5.67 17.46
N PHE A 71 17.43 -5.30 16.20
CA PHE A 71 16.95 -3.97 15.86
C PHE A 71 15.58 -3.70 16.51
N LEU A 72 14.63 -4.65 16.38
CA LEU A 72 13.30 -4.52 16.99
C LEU A 72 13.39 -4.28 18.50
N HIS A 73 14.17 -5.08 19.22
CA HIS A 73 14.34 -4.92 20.67
C HIS A 73 15.01 -3.60 21.05
N ARG A 74 16.08 -3.21 20.35
CA ARG A 74 16.82 -1.98 20.65
C ARG A 74 15.94 -0.74 20.52
N HIS A 75 15.01 -0.74 19.57
CA HIS A 75 14.12 0.38 19.30
C HIS A 75 12.69 0.20 19.88
N GLY A 76 12.44 -0.90 20.62
CA GLY A 76 11.13 -1.17 21.21
C GLY A 76 10.00 -1.31 20.19
N LEU A 77 10.29 -1.85 19.00
CA LEU A 77 9.34 -1.95 17.90
C LEU A 77 8.53 -3.23 17.97
N SER A 78 7.21 -3.09 17.89
CA SER A 78 6.24 -4.16 17.79
C SER A 78 5.08 -3.73 16.90
N TYR A 79 4.31 -4.69 16.40
CA TYR A 79 3.06 -4.38 15.71
C TYR A 79 2.09 -3.65 16.64
N ASP A 80 1.42 -2.61 16.12
CA ASP A 80 0.25 -2.03 16.77
C ASP A 80 -0.97 -2.91 16.49
N GLU A 81 -1.40 -3.67 17.50
CA GLU A 81 -2.54 -4.60 17.41
C GLU A 81 -3.89 -3.90 17.16
N SER A 82 -3.94 -2.57 17.33
CA SER A 82 -5.13 -1.79 16.98
C SER A 82 -5.27 -1.60 15.46
N LEU A 83 -4.20 -1.80 14.69
CA LEU A 83 -4.21 -1.73 13.23
C LEU A 83 -4.59 -3.09 12.62
N ARG A 84 -5.67 -3.05 11.82
CA ARG A 84 -6.08 -4.17 10.95
C ARG A 84 -5.85 -3.89 9.46
N LEU A 85 -5.32 -2.71 9.17
CA LEU A 85 -4.99 -2.25 7.85
C LEU A 85 -3.69 -1.44 7.95
N GLY A 86 -2.67 -1.87 7.24
CA GLY A 86 -1.39 -1.16 7.17
C GLY A 86 -0.50 -1.39 8.39
N GLU A 87 -0.72 -2.47 9.14
CA GLU A 87 0.11 -2.89 10.27
C GLU A 87 1.56 -3.15 9.87
N ASP A 88 1.79 -3.82 8.73
CA ASP A 88 3.13 -4.02 8.16
C ASP A 88 3.74 -2.67 7.73
N TYR A 89 2.96 -1.80 7.07
CA TYR A 89 3.40 -0.47 6.66
C TYR A 89 3.87 0.36 7.85
N GLU A 90 3.08 0.41 8.91
CA GLU A 90 3.35 1.22 10.09
C GLU A 90 4.65 0.76 10.77
N LEU A 91 4.80 -0.56 10.99
CA LEU A 91 6.00 -1.13 11.60
C LEU A 91 7.25 -0.81 10.78
N TYR A 92 7.17 -0.97 9.45
CA TYR A 92 8.30 -0.73 8.56
C TYR A 92 8.64 0.76 8.45
N ALA A 93 7.62 1.64 8.34
CA ALA A 93 7.83 3.08 8.34
C ALA A 93 8.51 3.52 9.64
N ARG A 94 8.01 3.05 10.79
CA ARG A 94 8.59 3.35 12.10
C ARG A 94 10.03 2.85 12.22
N ALA A 95 10.30 1.64 11.74
CA ALA A 95 11.65 1.09 11.72
C ALA A 95 12.61 1.95 10.89
N VAL A 96 12.23 2.34 9.67
CA VAL A 96 13.06 3.21 8.82
C VAL A 96 13.21 4.61 9.42
N ALA A 97 12.17 5.16 10.06
CA ALA A 97 12.26 6.41 10.82
C ALA A 97 13.26 6.32 11.99
N CYS A 98 13.41 5.15 12.60
CA CYS A 98 14.43 4.86 13.61
C CYS A 98 15.81 4.53 13.03
N GLY A 99 15.99 4.60 11.71
CA GLY A 99 17.27 4.37 11.03
C GLY A 99 17.52 2.93 10.58
N ALA A 100 16.48 2.09 10.46
CA ALA A 100 16.63 0.73 9.94
C ALA A 100 17.22 0.73 8.52
N ARG A 101 18.24 -0.12 8.31
CA ARG A 101 18.79 -0.38 6.98
C ARG A 101 17.90 -1.38 6.25
N PHE A 102 16.89 -0.88 5.53
CA PHE A 102 15.94 -1.70 4.79
C PHE A 102 16.44 -1.98 3.37
N LYS A 103 17.06 -3.14 3.15
CA LYS A 103 17.56 -3.59 1.84
C LYS A 103 16.46 -4.34 1.07
N VAL A 104 16.33 -4.05 -0.22
CA VAL A 104 15.45 -4.80 -1.12
C VAL A 104 16.17 -5.25 -2.39
N ILE A 105 15.66 -6.31 -3.02
CA ILE A 105 16.11 -6.81 -4.33
C ILE A 105 14.92 -7.00 -5.27
N ARG A 106 15.16 -7.04 -6.58
CA ARG A 106 14.12 -7.27 -7.60
C ARG A 106 13.83 -8.72 -7.91
N SER A 107 14.75 -9.63 -7.56
CA SER A 107 14.49 -11.07 -7.65
C SER A 107 13.27 -11.42 -6.80
N CYS A 108 12.41 -12.30 -7.31
CA CYS A 108 11.20 -12.70 -6.61
C CYS A 108 11.43 -14.03 -5.87
N GLY A 109 11.48 -13.99 -4.55
CA GLY A 109 11.45 -15.20 -3.71
C GLY A 109 10.05 -15.48 -3.14
N TYR A 110 9.12 -14.53 -3.26
CA TYR A 110 7.76 -14.67 -2.76
C TYR A 110 6.71 -14.62 -3.88
N GLY A 111 5.72 -15.52 -3.80
CA GLY A 111 4.53 -15.55 -4.65
C GLY A 111 3.28 -15.37 -3.81
N ALA A 112 2.43 -14.39 -4.14
CA ALA A 112 1.19 -14.15 -3.42
C ALA A 112 -0.01 -14.21 -4.37
N VAL A 113 -1.00 -15.04 -4.01
CA VAL A 113 -2.26 -15.15 -4.74
C VAL A 113 -3.20 -14.03 -4.29
N VAL A 114 -3.68 -13.25 -5.25
CA VAL A 114 -4.57 -12.10 -5.05
C VAL A 114 -6.00 -12.56 -5.27
N ARG A 115 -6.77 -12.62 -4.17
CA ARG A 115 -8.20 -12.96 -4.18
C ARG A 115 -9.06 -11.72 -3.97
N ALA A 116 -10.15 -11.63 -4.73
CA ALA A 116 -11.06 -10.49 -4.70
C ALA A 116 -11.78 -10.33 -3.34
N ASP A 117 -11.91 -11.42 -2.59
CA ASP A 117 -12.58 -11.51 -1.29
C ASP A 117 -11.61 -11.60 -0.11
N SER A 118 -10.31 -11.37 -0.34
CA SER A 118 -9.29 -11.38 0.71
C SER A 118 -9.62 -10.42 1.86
N LEU A 119 -9.26 -10.81 3.09
CA LEU A 119 -9.47 -10.00 4.29
C LEU A 119 -8.81 -8.62 4.18
N SER A 120 -7.63 -8.53 3.54
CA SER A 120 -6.94 -7.27 3.25
C SER A 120 -7.74 -6.36 2.31
N GLY A 121 -8.58 -6.91 1.43
CA GLY A 121 -9.53 -6.14 0.61
C GLY A 121 -10.81 -5.74 1.34
N ARG A 122 -11.07 -6.30 2.52
CA ARG A 122 -12.29 -6.11 3.33
C ARG A 122 -11.98 -5.41 4.66
N HIS A 123 -11.34 -4.25 4.61
CA HIS A 123 -11.17 -3.41 5.80
C HIS A 123 -12.44 -2.63 6.12
N LYS A 124 -12.66 -2.23 7.38
CA LYS A 124 -13.74 -1.35 7.81
C LYS A 124 -13.36 0.12 7.58
N THR A 125 -14.34 1.01 7.65
CA THR A 125 -14.11 2.47 7.60
C THR A 125 -13.22 2.92 8.76
N GLN A 126 -13.40 2.33 9.94
CA GLN A 126 -12.57 2.62 11.10
C GLN A 126 -11.10 2.24 10.90
N ASP A 127 -10.79 1.21 10.10
CA ASP A 127 -9.41 0.78 9.86
C ASP A 127 -8.65 1.83 9.03
N LEU A 128 -9.31 2.48 8.06
CA LEU A 128 -8.74 3.64 7.35
C LEU A 128 -8.47 4.81 8.29
N LYS A 129 -9.37 5.07 9.24
CA LYS A 129 -9.16 6.13 10.24
C LYS A 129 -7.92 5.84 11.08
N ARG A 130 -7.78 4.61 11.58
CA ARG A 130 -6.62 4.22 12.41
C ARG A 130 -5.31 4.29 11.64
N LEU A 131 -5.28 3.86 10.38
CA LEU A 131 -4.08 3.98 9.55
C LEU A 131 -3.67 5.45 9.33
N ALA A 132 -4.64 6.34 9.07
CA ALA A 132 -4.33 7.77 8.95
C ALA A 132 -3.89 8.38 10.31
N ASP A 133 -4.43 7.91 11.43
CA ASP A 133 -3.99 8.33 12.77
C ASP A 133 -2.56 7.83 13.07
N ALA A 134 -2.17 6.65 12.56
CA ALA A 134 -0.81 6.13 12.66
C ALA A 134 0.21 7.00 11.92
N ASP A 135 -0.13 7.56 10.76
CA ASP A 135 0.74 8.54 10.09
C ASP A 135 0.92 9.81 10.92
N LEU A 136 -0.11 10.27 11.65
CA LEU A 136 0.02 11.40 12.58
C LEU A 136 0.96 11.06 13.73
N ALA A 137 0.93 9.83 14.24
CA ALA A 137 1.87 9.36 15.26
C ALA A 137 3.31 9.29 14.74
N LEU A 138 3.52 8.91 13.47
CA LEU A 138 4.83 8.99 12.82
C LEU A 138 5.30 10.44 12.65
N LEU A 139 4.40 11.37 12.29
CA LEU A 139 4.73 12.80 12.16
C LEU A 139 5.20 13.46 13.46
N ALA A 140 4.82 12.90 14.61
CA ALA A 140 5.25 13.35 15.93
C ALA A 140 6.69 12.93 16.27
N ILE A 141 7.38 12.15 15.42
CA ILE A 141 8.80 11.85 15.59
C ILE A 141 9.61 13.11 15.25
N ASP A 142 10.17 13.76 16.27
CA ASP A 142 10.90 15.02 16.12
C ASP A 142 12.12 14.91 15.20
N SER A 143 12.82 13.77 15.23
CA SER A 143 14.01 13.52 14.43
C SER A 143 13.74 13.30 12.94
N LEU A 144 12.48 13.21 12.50
CA LEU A 144 12.17 13.04 11.08
C LEU A 144 12.45 14.35 10.30
N PRO A 145 13.22 14.28 9.20
CA PRO A 145 13.42 15.41 8.31
C PRO A 145 12.09 15.97 7.76
N GLU A 146 12.04 17.28 7.46
CA GLU A 146 10.82 17.88 6.88
C GLU A 146 10.44 17.28 5.52
N GLY A 147 11.41 16.80 4.74
CA GLY A 147 11.16 16.04 3.50
C GLY A 147 10.34 14.77 3.78
N SER A 148 10.77 13.99 4.76
CA SER A 148 10.10 12.78 5.25
C SER A 148 8.69 13.09 5.76
N LYS A 149 8.55 14.14 6.60
CA LYS A 149 7.24 14.60 7.09
C LYS A 149 6.33 15.05 5.97
N ALA A 150 6.85 15.69 4.92
CA ALA A 150 6.04 16.09 3.77
C ALA A 150 5.46 14.88 3.02
N VAL A 151 6.21 13.78 2.88
CA VAL A 151 5.69 12.54 2.26
C VAL A 151 4.65 11.86 3.17
N LEU A 152 4.90 11.78 4.48
CA LEU A 152 3.92 11.28 5.44
C LEU A 152 2.60 12.06 5.39
N ARG A 153 2.66 13.40 5.38
CA ARG A 153 1.46 14.25 5.24
C ARG A 153 0.69 13.95 3.94
N ARG A 154 1.38 13.54 2.86
CA ARG A 154 0.69 13.09 1.63
C ARG A 154 0.03 11.73 1.80
N HIS A 155 0.70 10.78 2.45
CA HIS A 155 0.14 9.47 2.74
C HIS A 155 -1.06 9.57 3.69
N GLU A 156 -0.95 10.34 4.77
CA GLU A 156 -2.04 10.60 5.73
C GLU A 156 -3.27 11.14 5.02
N ARG A 157 -3.12 12.21 4.22
CA ARG A 157 -4.23 12.78 3.47
C ARG A 157 -4.85 11.76 2.52
N HIS A 158 -4.02 10.99 1.82
CA HIS A 158 -4.50 9.95 0.91
C HIS A 158 -5.38 8.91 1.61
N VAL A 159 -4.95 8.43 2.78
CA VAL A 159 -5.72 7.45 3.57
C VAL A 159 -6.95 8.12 4.20
N ARG A 160 -6.81 9.34 4.71
CA ARG A 160 -7.90 10.12 5.33
C ARG A 160 -9.01 10.43 4.34
N ASP A 161 -8.68 10.73 3.10
CA ASP A 161 -9.65 11.01 2.04
C ASP A 161 -10.45 9.76 1.68
N LYS A 162 -9.80 8.58 1.63
CA LYS A 162 -10.51 7.28 1.51
C LYS A 162 -11.45 7.06 2.69
N TYR A 163 -11.01 7.35 3.92
CA TYR A 163 -11.87 7.28 5.11
C TYR A 163 -13.09 8.19 4.96
N ARG A 164 -12.89 9.46 4.57
CA ARG A 164 -13.97 10.44 4.46
C ARG A 164 -15.03 10.01 3.45
N LEU A 165 -14.60 9.55 2.27
CA LEU A 165 -15.50 9.05 1.24
C LEU A 165 -16.29 7.83 1.74
N ARG A 166 -15.61 6.87 2.37
CA ARG A 166 -16.28 5.66 2.85
C ARG A 166 -17.24 5.94 4.00
N ASN A 167 -16.85 6.78 4.95
CA ASN A 167 -17.71 7.22 6.05
C ASN A 167 -18.96 7.96 5.53
N PHE A 168 -18.83 8.77 4.47
CA PHE A 168 -19.98 9.38 3.81
C PHE A 168 -20.96 8.33 3.26
N LEU A 169 -20.44 7.27 2.63
CA LEU A 169 -21.28 6.18 2.09
C LEU A 169 -21.95 5.38 3.20
N ASP A 170 -21.24 5.09 4.29
CA ASP A 170 -21.79 4.39 5.46
C ASP A 170 -22.88 5.24 6.12
N VAL A 171 -22.64 6.53 6.37
CA VAL A 171 -23.65 7.46 6.92
C VAL A 171 -24.87 7.54 6.00
N LYS A 172 -24.68 7.58 4.68
CA LYS A 172 -25.78 7.54 3.72
C LYS A 172 -26.60 6.25 3.83
N ALA A 173 -25.93 5.11 3.96
CA ALA A 173 -26.59 3.80 4.04
C ALA A 173 -27.34 3.62 5.37
N GLU A 174 -26.79 4.11 6.49
CA GLU A 174 -27.34 3.91 7.83
C GLU A 174 -28.35 4.99 8.24
N ARG A 175 -28.14 6.24 7.82
CA ARG A 175 -28.86 7.43 8.32
C ARG A 175 -29.44 8.32 7.22
N GLY A 176 -29.37 7.87 5.98
CA GLY A 176 -29.96 8.56 4.82
C GLY A 176 -29.14 9.73 4.27
N LEU A 177 -29.62 10.27 3.15
CA LEU A 177 -28.92 11.28 2.35
C LEU A 177 -28.72 12.63 3.06
N ALA A 178 -29.69 13.06 3.88
CA ALA A 178 -29.59 14.33 4.61
C ALA A 178 -28.39 14.34 5.57
N SER A 179 -28.25 13.26 6.35
CA SER A 179 -27.11 13.06 7.28
C SER A 179 -25.77 13.01 6.54
N ALA A 180 -25.73 12.34 5.39
CA ALA A 180 -24.53 12.26 4.58
C ALA A 180 -24.13 13.62 3.98
N ALA A 181 -25.11 14.40 3.51
CA ALA A 181 -24.88 15.75 3.02
C ALA A 181 -24.36 16.65 4.16
N ALA A 182 -24.98 16.62 5.33
CA ALA A 182 -24.50 17.36 6.50
C ALA A 182 -23.04 17.02 6.85
N TYR A 183 -22.67 15.74 6.82
CA TYR A 183 -21.29 15.31 7.00
C TYR A 183 -20.33 15.85 5.92
N ALA A 184 -20.74 15.80 4.66
CA ALA A 184 -19.92 16.30 3.54
C ALA A 184 -19.68 17.81 3.62
N PHE A 185 -20.71 18.58 3.99
CA PHE A 185 -20.65 20.04 4.09
C PHE A 185 -20.08 20.56 5.42
N ALA A 186 -19.86 19.70 6.42
CA ALA A 186 -19.27 20.09 7.70
C ALA A 186 -17.85 20.66 7.58
N SER A 187 -17.10 20.32 6.52
CA SER A 187 -15.81 20.96 6.22
C SER A 187 -15.41 20.80 4.76
N LEU A 188 -14.60 21.73 4.25
CA LEU A 188 -14.05 21.64 2.90
C LEU A 188 -13.14 20.41 2.72
N SER A 189 -12.45 20.01 3.80
CA SER A 189 -11.64 18.79 3.83
C SER A 189 -12.45 17.51 3.69
N ASN A 190 -13.75 17.51 4.04
CA ASN A 190 -14.65 16.40 3.77
C ASN A 190 -15.22 16.48 2.35
N LEU A 191 -15.68 17.66 1.94
CA LEU A 191 -16.41 17.84 0.68
C LEU A 191 -15.58 17.47 -0.56
N VAL A 192 -14.34 17.97 -0.66
CA VAL A 192 -13.49 17.78 -1.84
C VAL A 192 -13.24 16.29 -2.16
N PRO A 193 -12.73 15.46 -1.24
CA PRO A 193 -12.47 14.05 -1.54
C PRO A 193 -13.76 13.25 -1.79
N ILE A 194 -14.88 13.59 -1.13
CA ILE A 194 -16.17 12.94 -1.37
C ILE A 194 -16.65 13.22 -2.80
N VAL A 195 -16.65 14.50 -3.22
CA VAL A 195 -17.08 14.90 -4.58
C VAL A 195 -16.17 14.27 -5.63
N GLN A 196 -14.85 14.35 -5.44
CA GLN A 196 -13.89 13.74 -6.37
C GLN A 196 -14.06 12.23 -6.47
N GLY A 197 -14.29 11.54 -5.35
CA GLY A 197 -14.55 10.11 -5.30
C GLY A 197 -15.81 9.72 -6.07
N VAL A 198 -16.96 10.31 -5.70
CA VAL A 198 -18.25 10.04 -6.33
C VAL A 198 -18.25 10.39 -7.82
N ALA A 199 -17.66 11.54 -8.21
CA ALA A 199 -17.56 11.93 -9.60
C ALA A 199 -16.70 10.94 -10.40
N SER A 200 -15.59 10.48 -9.83
CA SER A 200 -14.73 9.48 -10.47
C SER A 200 -15.47 8.16 -10.69
N ASP A 201 -16.20 7.68 -9.68
CA ASP A 201 -16.96 6.42 -9.78
C ASP A 201 -18.09 6.53 -10.81
N LYS A 202 -18.81 7.66 -10.85
CA LYS A 202 -19.86 7.93 -11.84
C LYS A 202 -19.31 8.06 -13.25
N LEU A 203 -18.19 8.75 -13.43
CA LEU A 203 -17.50 8.85 -14.73
C LEU A 203 -17.07 7.47 -15.21
N GLU A 204 -16.50 6.64 -14.32
CA GLU A 204 -16.10 5.28 -14.67
C GLU A 204 -17.29 4.38 -15.04
N ALA A 205 -18.43 4.53 -14.34
CA ALA A 205 -19.67 3.84 -14.70
C ALA A 205 -20.24 4.31 -16.05
N LEU A 206 -20.21 5.62 -16.31
CA LEU A 206 -20.67 6.20 -17.58
C LEU A 206 -19.80 5.77 -18.76
N PHE A 207 -18.47 5.85 -18.62
CA PHE A 207 -17.55 5.41 -19.67
C PHE A 207 -17.65 3.91 -19.97
N ARG A 208 -17.92 3.07 -18.95
CA ARG A 208 -18.26 1.66 -19.16
C ARG A 208 -19.56 1.48 -19.94
N ARG A 209 -20.58 2.27 -19.63
CA ARG A 209 -21.90 2.20 -20.29
C ARG A 209 -21.87 2.66 -21.75
N VAL A 210 -21.04 3.65 -22.08
CA VAL A 210 -20.91 4.24 -23.43
C VAL A 210 -19.87 3.50 -24.28
N GLY A 211 -19.21 2.46 -23.76
CA GLY A 211 -18.21 1.67 -24.51
C GLY A 211 -16.90 2.42 -24.83
N LEU A 212 -16.75 3.64 -24.33
CA LEU A 212 -15.56 4.50 -24.49
C LEU A 212 -14.39 4.07 -23.61
N MET A 213 -14.66 3.25 -22.58
CA MET A 213 -13.63 2.48 -21.88
C MET A 213 -13.74 1.03 -22.33
N SER A 214 -12.77 0.59 -23.14
CA SER A 214 -12.37 -0.82 -23.11
C SER A 214 -12.10 -1.19 -21.64
N SER A 215 -12.66 -2.31 -21.18
CA SER A 215 -12.40 -2.90 -19.86
C SER A 215 -10.96 -2.58 -19.44
N GLN A 216 -10.76 -2.03 -18.22
CA GLN A 216 -9.42 -1.81 -17.65
C GLN A 216 -8.46 -2.86 -18.20
N LYS A 217 -7.33 -2.48 -18.83
CA LYS A 217 -6.34 -3.43 -19.37
C LYS A 217 -6.31 -4.63 -18.42
N PRO A 218 -6.70 -5.84 -18.86
CA PRO A 218 -6.96 -6.93 -17.94
C PRO A 218 -5.76 -7.05 -17.03
N VAL A 219 -5.99 -6.98 -15.70
CA VAL A 219 -4.90 -7.10 -14.73
C VAL A 219 -4.13 -8.35 -15.12
N PRO A 220 -2.83 -8.24 -15.46
CA PRO A 220 -2.13 -9.36 -16.02
C PRO A 220 -2.20 -10.52 -15.02
N PRO A 221 -2.22 -11.77 -15.50
CA PRO A 221 -2.35 -12.95 -14.63
C PRO A 221 -1.25 -12.99 -13.57
N ARG A 222 -0.10 -12.36 -13.87
CA ARG A 222 1.02 -12.16 -12.95
C ARG A 222 1.49 -10.71 -13.07
N ARG A 223 1.74 -10.07 -11.95
CA ARG A 223 2.42 -8.77 -11.84
C ARG A 223 3.44 -8.81 -10.72
N PHE A 224 4.30 -7.81 -10.66
CA PHE A 224 5.35 -7.72 -9.64
C PHE A 224 5.12 -6.49 -8.76
N LEU A 225 5.46 -6.59 -7.47
CA LEU A 225 5.31 -5.47 -6.54
C LEU A 225 6.25 -4.32 -6.90
N MET A 226 7.50 -4.64 -7.18
CA MET A 226 8.52 -3.72 -7.69
C MET A 226 8.80 -4.01 -9.16
N ALA A 227 9.00 -2.96 -9.95
CA ALA A 227 9.45 -3.08 -11.33
C ALA A 227 10.88 -3.67 -11.36
N GLY A 228 11.17 -4.55 -12.31
CA GLY A 228 12.48 -5.15 -12.48
C GLY A 228 12.79 -5.38 -13.96
N THR A 229 14.07 -5.37 -14.29
CA THR A 229 14.56 -5.69 -15.64
C THR A 229 14.72 -7.20 -15.75
N SER A 230 13.95 -7.84 -16.64
CA SER A 230 14.14 -9.27 -16.93
C SER A 230 15.53 -9.47 -17.48
N MET A 231 16.30 -10.36 -16.87
CA MET A 231 17.42 -10.98 -17.57
C MET A 231 16.74 -11.84 -18.64
N GLY A 232 17.01 -11.60 -19.93
CA GLY A 232 16.48 -12.45 -20.99
C GLY A 232 16.84 -13.91 -20.74
N LYS A 233 16.15 -14.87 -21.36
CA LYS A 233 16.57 -16.28 -21.31
C LYS A 233 18.02 -16.38 -21.78
N GLU A 234 18.95 -16.61 -20.87
CA GLU A 234 20.17 -17.31 -21.25
C GLU A 234 19.73 -18.67 -21.80
N ARG A 235 20.19 -18.95 -23.02
CA ARG A 235 19.75 -20.07 -23.86
C ARG A 235 20.11 -21.41 -23.25
#